data_AF-A0A7C4URK0-F1
#
_entry.id   AF-A0A7C4URK0-F1
#
_cell.length_a   1.000
_cell.length_b   1.000
_cell.length_c   1.000
_cell.angle_alpha   90.00
_cell.angle_beta   90.00
_cell.angle_gamma   90.00
#
_symmetry.space_group_name_H-M   'P 1'
#
loop_
_entity.id
_entity.type
_entity.pdbx_description
1 polymer ?
#
loop_
_entity_poly.entity_id
_entity_poly.type
_entity_poly.pdbx_seq_one_letter_code
_entity_poly.pdbx_strand_id
1 'polypeptide(L)'
;MPLTLQSDYMPGLWWYHRSMTTATAQAHPNIAFIKYWGNRDSGLRIPLNGSISMNLDGLTTRTTVSFQPSLPFDELIINGHEVTGAGLERVSHILDLIRGMANIKDRAEVMTENNFPSSAGIASSASAFAALALAGSKAAGLDLGEPELSRLARRGSGSAARSIPGGFVEWQAGSTDEDSFAISIAPPNHWGLVDLIAVVSAAHKKTGSTEGHAVAPT
;
A
#
# COMPACT_ATOMS: atom_id res chain seq x y z
N MET A 1 18.10 -9.28 36.34
CA MET A 1 16.97 -9.83 37.12
C MET A 1 15.99 -10.44 36.13
N PRO A 2 15.66 -11.74 36.19
CA PRO A 2 14.68 -12.29 35.28
C PRO A 2 13.28 -11.99 35.82
N LEU A 3 12.42 -11.43 34.97
CA LEU A 3 10.98 -11.31 35.23
C LEU A 3 10.28 -12.49 34.57
N THR A 4 9.59 -13.24 35.41
CA THR A 4 8.89 -14.49 35.18
C THR A 4 7.58 -14.26 34.43
N LEU A 5 7.27 -15.11 33.44
CA LEU A 5 5.92 -15.27 32.90
C LEU A 5 5.17 -16.26 33.80
N GLN A 6 4.08 -15.82 34.45
CA GLN A 6 3.12 -16.70 35.10
C GLN A 6 2.21 -17.32 34.03
N SER A 7 2.19 -18.65 33.95
CA SER A 7 1.19 -19.40 33.20
C SER A 7 0.16 -19.97 34.17
N ASP A 8 -1.09 -19.51 34.09
CA ASP A 8 -2.21 -20.18 34.75
C ASP A 8 -2.80 -21.22 33.79
N TYR A 9 -2.71 -22.49 34.19
CA TYR A 9 -3.28 -23.62 33.48
C TYR A 9 -4.72 -23.84 33.97
N MET A 10 -5.69 -23.76 33.06
CA MET A 10 -7.08 -24.17 33.28
C MET A 10 -7.51 -25.11 32.14
N PRO A 11 -7.91 -26.36 32.40
CA PRO A 11 -8.30 -27.29 31.36
C PRO A 11 -9.79 -27.10 31.02
N GLY A 12 -10.13 -26.79 29.76
CA GLY A 12 -11.54 -26.79 29.33
C GLY A 12 -11.80 -26.25 27.92
N LEU A 13 -12.37 -27.12 27.08
CA LEU A 13 -13.05 -26.86 25.79
C LEU A 13 -12.26 -26.12 24.69
N TRP A 14 -11.69 -26.91 23.77
CA TRP A 14 -11.14 -26.42 22.51
C TRP A 14 -12.24 -26.07 21.50
N TRP A 15 -12.79 -24.86 21.59
CA TRP A 15 -13.36 -24.21 20.41
C TRP A 15 -12.22 -23.45 19.73
N TYR A 16 -11.89 -23.82 18.48
CA TYR A 16 -10.86 -23.14 17.69
C TYR A 16 -11.39 -21.76 17.25
N HIS A 17 -11.49 -20.80 18.18
CA HIS A 17 -11.68 -19.41 17.81
C HIS A 17 -10.38 -18.93 17.19
N ARG A 18 -10.38 -18.82 15.86
CA ARG A 18 -9.28 -18.20 15.13
C ARG A 18 -9.14 -16.77 15.66
N SER A 19 -8.02 -16.47 16.30
CA SER A 19 -7.75 -15.16 16.89
C SER A 19 -7.65 -14.10 15.79
N MET A 20 -8.15 -12.90 16.05
CA MET A 20 -7.91 -11.72 15.21
C MET A 20 -6.40 -11.55 14.97
N THR A 21 -6.00 -11.36 13.72
CA THR A 21 -4.61 -11.05 13.36
C THR A 21 -4.51 -9.64 12.83
N THR A 22 -3.64 -8.85 13.44
CA THR A 22 -3.52 -7.41 13.17
C THR A 22 -2.07 -7.05 12.93
N ALA A 23 -1.83 -6.17 11.96
CA ALA A 23 -0.54 -5.53 11.77
C ALA A 23 -0.72 -4.08 11.32
N THR A 24 0.26 -3.24 11.67
CA THR A 24 0.33 -1.84 11.27
C THR A 24 1.61 -1.60 10.49
N ALA A 25 1.52 -0.87 9.39
CA ALA A 25 2.67 -0.42 8.61
C ALA A 25 2.58 1.08 8.34
N GLN A 26 3.75 1.68 8.11
CA GLN A 26 3.89 3.05 7.66
C GLN A 26 4.62 3.07 6.33
N ALA A 27 4.16 3.90 5.40
CA ALA A 27 4.83 4.13 4.13
C ALA A 27 4.85 5.62 3.77
N HIS A 28 5.77 5.99 2.88
CA HIS A 28 5.99 7.37 2.47
C HIS A 28 5.55 7.56 1.02
N PRO A 29 4.93 8.71 0.67
CA PRO A 29 4.63 9.01 -0.72
C PRO A 29 5.95 9.24 -1.48
N ASN A 30 5.89 9.16 -2.80
CA ASN A 30 7.02 9.41 -3.67
C ASN A 30 6.71 10.48 -4.72
N ILE A 31 7.74 11.20 -5.16
CA ILE A 31 7.67 12.17 -6.25
C ILE A 31 8.53 11.72 -7.41
N ALA A 32 7.91 11.55 -8.59
CA ALA A 32 8.58 11.03 -9.77
C ALA A 32 9.41 12.11 -10.47
N PHE A 33 10.68 11.81 -10.75
CA PHE A 33 11.53 12.56 -11.68
C PHE A 33 11.26 12.11 -13.11
N ILE A 34 11.35 10.79 -13.37
CA ILE A 34 10.94 10.18 -14.63
C ILE A 34 9.51 9.68 -14.46
N LYS A 35 8.60 10.19 -15.27
CA LYS A 35 7.15 10.02 -15.07
C LYS A 35 6.67 8.65 -15.52
N TYR A 36 5.75 8.11 -14.74
CA TYR A 36 4.90 6.98 -15.13
C TYR A 36 3.59 7.55 -15.70
N TRP A 37 3.31 7.28 -16.97
CA TRP A 37 2.07 7.68 -17.63
C TRP A 37 1.70 6.66 -18.72
N GLY A 38 0.45 6.20 -18.71
CA GLY A 38 -0.03 5.06 -19.51
C GLY A 38 0.38 3.67 -19.00
N ASN A 39 -0.48 2.68 -19.27
CA ASN A 39 -0.28 1.27 -18.93
C ASN A 39 -0.21 0.42 -20.20
N ARG A 40 0.73 -0.54 -20.21
CA ARG A 40 0.72 -1.64 -21.17
C ARG A 40 -0.35 -2.67 -20.80
N ASP A 41 -0.47 -2.98 -19.51
CA ASP A 41 -1.52 -3.84 -18.96
C ASP A 41 -2.19 -3.10 -17.80
N SER A 42 -3.48 -2.79 -17.95
CA SER A 42 -4.22 -2.05 -16.91
C SER A 42 -4.69 -2.93 -15.75
N GLY A 43 -4.88 -4.24 -15.96
CA GLY A 43 -5.30 -5.17 -14.89
C GLY A 43 -4.16 -5.53 -13.95
N LEU A 44 -2.96 -5.69 -14.51
CA LEU A 44 -1.71 -5.86 -13.75
C LEU A 44 -1.07 -4.51 -13.37
N ARG A 45 -1.50 -3.40 -13.97
CA ARG A 45 -0.88 -2.07 -13.87
C ARG A 45 0.61 -2.10 -14.25
N ILE A 46 0.95 -2.81 -15.33
CA ILE A 46 2.29 -2.81 -15.93
C ILE A 46 2.42 -1.53 -16.77
N PRO A 47 3.47 -0.71 -16.57
CA PRO A 47 3.58 0.59 -17.20
C PRO A 47 4.12 0.46 -18.63
N LEU A 48 3.92 1.50 -19.45
CA LEU A 48 4.55 1.56 -20.77
C LEU A 48 6.07 1.74 -20.70
N ASN A 49 6.55 2.47 -19.69
CA ASN A 49 7.95 2.82 -19.47
C ASN A 49 8.35 2.72 -17.99
N GLY A 50 9.65 2.57 -17.75
CA GLY A 50 10.22 2.65 -16.40
C GLY A 50 10.12 4.07 -15.85
N SER A 51 10.18 4.21 -14.54
CA SER A 51 10.01 5.50 -13.86
C SER A 51 10.89 5.59 -12.62
N ILE A 52 11.31 6.81 -12.27
CA ILE A 52 12.24 7.05 -11.17
C ILE A 52 11.63 8.10 -10.24
N SER A 53 11.70 7.89 -8.94
CA SER A 53 11.21 8.81 -7.91
C SER A 53 12.12 8.87 -6.69
N MET A 54 11.84 9.80 -5.79
CA MET A 54 12.33 9.78 -4.41
C MET A 54 11.16 9.69 -3.43
N ASN A 55 11.35 9.02 -2.28
CA ASN A 55 10.39 9.02 -1.18
C ASN A 55 10.51 10.30 -0.33
N LEU A 56 9.40 10.72 0.28
CA LEU A 56 9.31 11.98 1.04
C LEU A 56 9.31 11.73 2.56
N ASP A 57 10.36 12.16 3.25
CA ASP A 57 10.65 11.82 4.65
C ASP A 57 9.68 12.45 5.69
N GLY A 58 9.04 13.59 5.39
CA GLY A 58 8.09 14.25 6.32
C GLY A 58 6.63 13.81 6.19
N LEU A 59 6.30 13.01 5.17
CA LEU A 59 4.92 12.67 4.83
C LEU A 59 4.70 11.16 5.00
N THR A 60 3.66 10.78 5.73
CA THR A 60 3.42 9.39 6.11
C THR A 60 1.98 9.01 5.91
N THR A 61 1.77 7.80 5.39
CA THR A 61 0.52 7.07 5.51
C THR A 61 0.73 5.91 6.47
N ARG A 62 -0.11 5.82 7.50
CA ARG A 62 -0.11 4.72 8.47
C ARG A 62 -1.37 3.89 8.25
N THR A 63 -1.21 2.59 8.03
CA THR A 63 -2.32 1.66 7.77
C THR A 63 -2.26 0.50 8.74
N THR A 64 -3.38 0.21 9.40
CA THR A 64 -3.60 -0.98 10.22
C THR A 64 -4.59 -1.89 9.48
N VAL A 65 -4.26 -3.18 9.40
CA VAL A 65 -5.13 -4.21 8.82
C VAL A 65 -5.39 -5.25 9.90
N SER A 66 -6.66 -5.57 10.12
CA SER A 66 -7.12 -6.59 11.07
C SER A 66 -8.01 -7.60 10.35
N PHE A 67 -7.55 -8.85 10.21
CA PHE A 67 -8.41 -9.94 9.70
C PHE A 67 -9.28 -10.48 10.83
N GLN A 68 -10.60 -10.51 10.61
CA GLN A 68 -11.58 -10.87 11.62
C GLN A 68 -12.55 -11.92 11.06
N PRO A 69 -12.63 -13.13 11.65
CA PRO A 69 -13.56 -14.17 11.20
C PRO A 69 -15.04 -13.78 11.28
N SER A 70 -15.38 -12.81 12.14
CA SER A 70 -16.74 -12.32 12.35
C SER A 70 -17.19 -11.29 11.31
N LEU A 71 -16.27 -10.72 10.52
CA LEU A 71 -16.62 -9.68 9.55
C LEU A 71 -17.26 -10.32 8.30
N PRO A 72 -18.48 -9.88 7.91
CA PRO A 72 -19.15 -10.41 6.70
C PRO A 72 -18.56 -9.84 5.40
N PHE A 73 -17.98 -8.64 5.44
CA PHE A 73 -17.35 -7.95 4.31
C PHE A 73 -16.12 -7.15 4.79
N ASP A 74 -15.27 -6.74 3.85
CA ASP A 74 -14.15 -5.86 4.19
C ASP A 74 -14.67 -4.44 4.51
N GLU A 75 -14.01 -3.75 5.43
CA GLU A 75 -14.33 -2.39 5.86
C GLU A 75 -13.13 -1.47 5.68
N LEU A 76 -13.36 -0.21 5.34
CA LEU A 76 -12.32 0.78 5.11
C LEU A 76 -12.65 2.09 5.82
N ILE A 77 -11.74 2.53 6.67
CA ILE A 77 -11.80 3.80 7.41
C ILE A 77 -10.57 4.62 7.01
N ILE A 78 -10.78 5.81 6.45
CA ILE A 78 -9.73 6.76 6.08
C ILE A 78 -9.87 8.03 6.92
N ASN A 79 -8.84 8.36 7.71
CA ASN A 79 -8.84 9.53 8.60
C ASN A 79 -10.10 9.59 9.49
N GLY A 80 -10.54 8.45 10.03
CA GLY A 80 -11.74 8.36 10.87
C GLY A 80 -13.08 8.37 10.14
N HIS A 81 -13.08 8.42 8.81
CA HIS A 81 -14.30 8.38 7.99
C HIS A 81 -14.43 7.05 7.25
N GLU A 82 -15.59 6.40 7.36
CA GLU A 82 -15.91 5.21 6.60
C GLU A 82 -15.95 5.52 5.08
N VAL A 83 -15.36 4.63 4.28
CA VAL A 83 -15.29 4.76 2.82
C VAL A 83 -15.87 3.51 2.18
N THR A 84 -16.83 3.73 1.28
CA THR A 84 -17.52 2.67 0.51
C THR A 84 -17.31 2.84 -0.99
N GLY A 85 -17.87 1.93 -1.80
CA GLY A 85 -17.80 1.98 -3.27
C GLY A 85 -16.39 1.78 -3.82
N ALA A 86 -16.04 2.51 -4.88
CA ALA A 86 -14.80 2.31 -5.65
C ALA A 86 -13.51 2.40 -4.81
N GLY A 87 -13.51 3.15 -3.70
CA GLY A 87 -12.38 3.21 -2.77
C GLY A 87 -12.16 1.89 -2.04
N LEU A 88 -13.25 1.37 -1.45
CA LEU A 88 -13.27 0.07 -0.77
C LEU A 88 -12.99 -1.08 -1.75
N GLU A 89 -13.60 -1.08 -2.93
CA GLU A 89 -13.39 -2.11 -3.96
C GLU A 89 -11.92 -2.29 -4.33
N ARG A 90 -11.16 -1.18 -4.44
CA ARG A 90 -9.72 -1.23 -4.73
C ARG A 90 -8.92 -1.79 -3.56
N VAL A 91 -9.30 -1.50 -2.33
CA VAL A 91 -8.65 -2.06 -1.12
C VAL A 91 -8.98 -3.55 -1.01
N SER A 92 -10.24 -3.94 -1.16
CA SER A 92 -10.70 -5.33 -1.19
C SER A 92 -10.00 -6.16 -2.26
N HIS A 93 -9.75 -5.60 -3.44
CA HIS A 93 -8.98 -6.30 -4.49
C HIS A 93 -7.58 -6.70 -4.00
N ILE A 94 -6.89 -5.82 -3.28
CA ILE A 94 -5.56 -6.12 -2.73
C ILE A 94 -5.64 -7.12 -1.60
N LEU A 95 -6.66 -7.00 -0.74
CA LEU A 95 -6.93 -7.97 0.30
C LEU A 95 -7.24 -9.35 -0.27
N ASP A 96 -7.96 -9.46 -1.40
CA ASP A 96 -8.21 -10.73 -2.09
C ASP A 96 -6.92 -11.40 -2.59
N LEU A 97 -5.98 -10.62 -3.13
CA LEU A 97 -4.66 -11.13 -3.51
C LEU A 97 -3.90 -11.66 -2.28
N ILE A 98 -3.89 -10.90 -1.18
CA ILE A 98 -3.26 -11.30 0.10
C ILE A 98 -3.90 -12.57 0.65
N ARG A 99 -5.23 -12.63 0.69
CA ARG A 99 -6.00 -13.79 1.15
C ARG A 99 -5.68 -15.03 0.31
N GLY A 100 -5.58 -14.87 -1.01
CA GLY A 100 -5.19 -15.93 -1.93
C GLY A 100 -3.79 -16.49 -1.62
N MET A 101 -2.80 -15.61 -1.41
CA MET A 101 -1.44 -16.00 -1.04
C MET A 101 -1.37 -16.69 0.32
N ALA A 102 -2.11 -16.19 1.32
CA ALA A 102 -2.11 -16.71 2.68
C ALA A 102 -3.07 -17.91 2.90
N ASN A 103 -3.87 -18.26 1.89
CA ASN A 103 -4.93 -19.26 1.97
C ASN A 103 -5.89 -19.03 3.16
N ILE A 104 -6.35 -17.78 3.33
CA ILE A 104 -7.32 -17.38 4.36
C ILE A 104 -8.60 -16.84 3.71
N LYS A 105 -9.72 -16.87 4.46
CA LYS A 105 -11.03 -16.40 3.99
C LYS A 105 -11.59 -15.21 4.78
N ASP A 106 -10.96 -14.90 5.92
CA ASP A 106 -11.42 -13.86 6.83
C ASP A 106 -11.42 -12.49 6.12
N ARG A 107 -12.43 -11.68 6.41
CA ARG A 107 -12.50 -10.30 5.94
C ARG A 107 -11.70 -9.38 6.84
N ALA A 108 -11.33 -8.22 6.32
CA ALA A 108 -10.48 -7.29 7.03
C ALA A 108 -11.13 -5.93 7.25
N GLU A 109 -10.92 -5.40 8.44
CA GLU A 109 -11.05 -3.97 8.70
C GLU A 109 -9.70 -3.32 8.38
N VAL A 110 -9.75 -2.24 7.59
CA VAL A 110 -8.59 -1.43 7.22
C VAL A 110 -8.77 -0.02 7.74
N MET A 111 -7.90 0.40 8.66
CA MET A 111 -7.84 1.77 9.15
C MET A 111 -6.59 2.45 8.61
N THR A 112 -6.73 3.58 7.92
CA THR A 112 -5.60 4.30 7.33
C THR A 112 -5.67 5.80 7.57
N GLU A 113 -4.52 6.41 7.87
CA GLU A 113 -4.39 7.82 8.20
C GLU A 113 -3.22 8.45 7.46
N ASN A 114 -3.39 9.68 7.00
CA ASN A 114 -2.34 10.48 6.37
C ASN A 114 -2.04 11.73 7.23
N ASN A 115 -0.78 12.08 7.42
CA ASN A 115 -0.41 13.34 8.06
C ASN A 115 -0.39 14.53 7.06
N PHE A 116 -0.96 14.36 5.86
CA PHE A 116 -0.99 15.37 4.80
C PHE A 116 -2.36 15.38 4.08
N PRO A 117 -2.75 16.50 3.45
CA PRO A 117 -4.06 16.61 2.81
C PRO A 117 -4.16 15.70 1.58
N SER A 118 -5.20 14.87 1.53
CA SER A 118 -5.45 13.94 0.42
C SER A 118 -5.66 14.64 -0.93
N SER A 119 -6.12 15.89 -0.92
CA SER A 119 -6.38 16.71 -2.11
C SER A 119 -5.19 17.54 -2.58
N ALA A 120 -4.07 17.58 -1.85
CA ALA A 120 -2.91 18.44 -2.16
C ALA A 120 -2.09 18.00 -3.39
N GLY A 121 -2.56 17.01 -4.16
CA GLY A 121 -1.83 16.49 -5.33
C GLY A 121 -0.57 15.69 -5.00
N ILE A 122 -0.29 15.50 -3.71
CA ILE A 122 0.67 14.54 -3.17
C ILE A 122 0.10 13.15 -3.46
N ALA A 123 0.91 12.22 -3.95
CA ALA A 123 0.49 10.89 -4.37
C ALA A 123 0.04 10.01 -3.16
N SER A 124 -1.03 10.40 -2.48
CA SER A 124 -1.59 9.76 -1.28
C SER A 124 -1.92 8.30 -1.52
N SER A 125 -2.36 7.93 -2.73
CA SER A 125 -2.61 6.54 -3.07
C SER A 125 -1.32 5.70 -3.13
N ALA A 126 -0.17 6.29 -3.47
CA ALA A 126 1.08 5.54 -3.57
C ALA A 126 1.50 5.00 -2.19
N SER A 127 1.57 5.88 -1.19
CA SER A 127 1.89 5.48 0.19
C SER A 127 0.79 4.64 0.81
N ALA A 128 -0.49 4.93 0.55
CA ALA A 128 -1.59 4.14 1.09
C ALA A 128 -1.55 2.67 0.63
N PHE A 129 -1.34 2.41 -0.66
CA PHE A 129 -1.27 1.04 -1.17
C PHE A 129 0.03 0.33 -0.82
N ALA A 130 1.14 1.05 -0.64
CA ALA A 130 2.36 0.49 -0.07
C ALA A 130 2.16 0.06 1.41
N ALA A 131 1.58 0.94 2.24
CA ALA A 131 1.28 0.63 3.63
C ALA A 131 0.27 -0.52 3.74
N LEU A 132 -0.76 -0.56 2.89
CA LEU A 132 -1.72 -1.67 2.81
C LEU A 132 -1.06 -2.99 2.43
N ALA A 133 -0.19 -3.00 1.41
CA ALA A 133 0.51 -4.20 0.97
C ALA A 133 1.35 -4.80 2.12
N LEU A 134 2.12 -3.98 2.83
CA LEU A 134 2.94 -4.43 3.95
C LEU A 134 2.10 -4.84 5.16
N ALA A 135 1.19 -3.98 5.63
CA ALA A 135 0.36 -4.27 6.80
C ALA A 135 -0.53 -5.50 6.56
N GLY A 136 -1.21 -5.57 5.42
CA GLY A 136 -2.10 -6.67 5.08
C GLY A 136 -1.35 -7.99 4.95
N SER A 137 -0.19 -8.00 4.29
CA SER A 137 0.64 -9.21 4.18
C SER A 137 1.11 -9.71 5.54
N LYS A 138 1.59 -8.81 6.41
CA LYS A 138 2.01 -9.17 7.77
C LYS A 138 0.84 -9.64 8.64
N ALA A 139 -0.32 -8.98 8.56
CA ALA A 139 -1.53 -9.39 9.27
C ALA A 139 -2.03 -10.77 8.81
N ALA A 140 -1.82 -11.12 7.55
CA ALA A 140 -2.15 -12.44 7.00
C ALA A 140 -1.10 -13.53 7.32
N GLY A 141 0.01 -13.17 7.99
CA GLY A 141 1.09 -14.10 8.31
C GLY A 141 2.07 -14.37 7.16
N LEU A 142 2.09 -13.53 6.12
CA LEU A 142 3.04 -13.62 5.02
C LEU A 142 4.34 -12.89 5.34
N ASP A 143 5.46 -13.43 4.85
CA ASP A 143 6.77 -12.79 4.91
C ASP A 143 7.27 -12.48 3.50
N LEU A 144 6.74 -11.38 2.92
CA LEU A 144 7.07 -10.93 1.58
C LEU A 144 8.28 -10.00 1.59
N GLY A 145 9.20 -10.19 0.65
CA GLY A 145 10.31 -9.29 0.37
C GLY A 145 9.89 -8.04 -0.40
N GLU A 146 10.83 -7.10 -0.56
CA GLU A 146 10.56 -5.82 -1.24
C GLU A 146 10.04 -5.97 -2.68
N PRO A 147 10.56 -6.87 -3.54
CA PRO A 147 10.01 -7.05 -4.89
C PRO A 147 8.54 -7.52 -4.88
N GLU A 148 8.20 -8.46 -3.99
CA GLU A 148 6.84 -9.00 -3.87
C GLU A 148 5.87 -7.95 -3.33
N LEU A 149 6.29 -7.19 -2.31
CA LEU A 149 5.51 -6.06 -1.77
C LEU A 149 5.33 -4.94 -2.80
N SER A 150 6.37 -4.62 -3.57
CA SER A 150 6.31 -3.62 -4.65
C SER A 150 5.29 -4.02 -5.72
N ARG A 151 5.32 -5.30 -6.16
CA ARG A 151 4.32 -5.85 -7.10
C ARG A 151 2.92 -5.82 -6.53
N LEU A 152 2.73 -6.23 -5.28
CA LEU A 152 1.42 -6.19 -4.63
C LEU A 152 0.88 -4.75 -4.54
N ALA A 153 1.70 -3.80 -4.11
CA ALA A 153 1.35 -2.39 -4.03
C ALA A 153 0.99 -1.82 -5.41
N ARG A 154 1.75 -2.20 -6.46
CA ARG A 154 1.52 -1.82 -7.86
C ARG A 154 0.09 -2.11 -8.30
N ARG A 155 -0.47 -3.27 -7.92
CA ARG A 155 -1.85 -3.69 -8.27
C ARG A 155 -2.91 -2.75 -7.72
N GLY A 156 -2.65 -2.11 -6.59
CA GLY A 156 -3.56 -1.14 -5.97
C GLY A 156 -3.43 0.25 -6.60
N SER A 157 -2.19 0.69 -6.83
CA SER A 157 -1.83 1.93 -7.50
C SER A 157 -0.43 1.78 -8.11
N GLY A 158 -0.26 2.01 -9.42
CA GLY A 158 1.02 1.74 -10.10
C GLY A 158 2.22 2.42 -9.43
N SER A 159 2.10 3.71 -9.10
CA SER A 159 3.16 4.47 -8.40
C SER A 159 3.44 4.01 -6.97
N ALA A 160 2.55 3.21 -6.34
CA ALA A 160 2.80 2.62 -5.03
C ALA A 160 3.96 1.62 -5.07
N ALA A 161 4.26 1.04 -6.24
CA ALA A 161 5.44 0.21 -6.44
C ALA A 161 6.70 0.92 -5.96
N ARG A 162 6.85 2.24 -6.21
CA ARG A 162 8.03 3.02 -5.82
C ARG A 162 8.01 3.55 -4.38
N SER A 163 7.00 3.20 -3.59
CA SER A 163 6.97 3.45 -2.15
C SER A 163 7.51 2.27 -1.35
N ILE A 164 7.96 1.21 -2.03
CA ILE A 164 8.70 0.06 -1.49
C ILE A 164 9.71 -0.40 -2.56
N PRO A 165 11.03 -0.30 -2.34
CA PRO A 165 11.72 0.12 -1.12
C PRO A 165 11.76 1.64 -0.90
N GLY A 166 12.48 2.07 0.14
CA GLY A 166 12.76 3.48 0.44
C GLY A 166 13.98 4.05 -0.29
N GLY A 167 14.05 5.38 -0.37
CA GLY A 167 15.17 6.14 -0.91
C GLY A 167 14.88 6.76 -2.28
N PHE A 168 15.84 6.62 -3.19
CA PHE A 168 15.67 6.90 -4.62
C PHE A 168 15.36 5.59 -5.31
N VAL A 169 14.25 5.55 -6.04
CA VAL A 169 13.61 4.30 -6.43
C VAL A 169 13.29 4.32 -7.92
N GLU A 170 13.73 3.28 -8.62
CA GLU A 170 13.34 2.99 -9.99
C GLU A 170 12.26 1.92 -9.99
N TRP A 171 11.12 2.16 -10.65
CA TRP A 171 10.19 1.11 -11.05
C TRP A 171 10.54 0.64 -12.45
N GLN A 172 11.00 -0.61 -12.51
CA GLN A 172 11.30 -1.30 -13.76
C GLN A 172 9.99 -1.63 -14.47
N ALA A 173 9.88 -1.28 -15.75
CA ALA A 173 8.65 -1.51 -16.48
C ALA A 173 8.29 -2.99 -16.54
N GLY A 174 9.29 -3.84 -16.77
CA GLY A 174 9.10 -5.26 -17.01
C GLY A 174 8.25 -5.54 -18.25
N SER A 175 7.86 -6.79 -18.38
CA SER A 175 7.00 -7.32 -19.42
C SER A 175 5.86 -8.19 -18.87
N THR A 176 5.98 -8.60 -17.62
CA THR A 176 5.11 -9.51 -16.87
C THR A 176 4.88 -8.99 -15.45
N ASP A 177 4.08 -9.71 -14.66
CA ASP A 177 3.90 -9.38 -13.25
C ASP A 177 5.20 -9.55 -12.44
N GLU A 178 6.01 -10.56 -12.77
CA GLU A 178 7.21 -10.98 -12.04
C GLU A 178 8.39 -10.02 -12.18
N ASP A 179 8.56 -9.39 -13.35
CA ASP A 179 9.68 -8.51 -13.69
C ASP A 179 9.33 -7.01 -13.64
N SER A 180 8.12 -6.66 -13.21
CA SER A 180 7.66 -5.26 -13.08
C SER A 180 7.55 -4.85 -11.61
N PHE A 181 8.68 -4.52 -11.00
CA PHE A 181 8.78 -4.09 -9.60
C PHE A 181 9.78 -2.95 -9.43
N ALA A 182 9.81 -2.38 -8.22
CA ALA A 182 10.68 -1.28 -7.89
C ALA A 182 11.93 -1.72 -7.12
N ILE A 183 13.03 -1.02 -7.36
CA ILE A 183 14.32 -1.22 -6.71
C ILE A 183 14.86 0.11 -6.19
N SER A 184 15.54 0.08 -5.04
CA SER A 184 16.27 1.23 -4.54
C SER A 184 17.55 1.38 -5.34
N ILE A 185 17.71 2.51 -6.02
CA ILE A 185 18.93 2.86 -6.76
C ILE A 185 19.90 3.69 -5.91
N ALA A 186 19.40 4.28 -4.81
CA ALA A 186 20.23 4.91 -3.78
C ALA A 186 19.45 5.03 -2.45
N PRO A 187 20.14 4.93 -1.29
CA PRO A 187 19.48 5.03 0.02
C PRO A 187 18.97 6.45 0.31
N PRO A 188 18.05 6.64 1.29
CA PRO A 188 17.49 7.95 1.64
C PRO A 188 18.53 9.03 1.95
N ASN A 189 19.68 8.65 2.53
CA ASN A 189 20.75 9.57 2.91
C ASN A 189 21.79 9.82 1.79
N HIS A 190 21.57 9.32 0.58
CA HIS A 190 22.50 9.49 -0.54
C HIS A 190 22.65 10.97 -0.95
N TRP A 191 21.55 11.72 -0.94
CA TRP A 191 21.53 13.12 -1.35
C TRP A 191 20.59 13.91 -0.42
N GLY A 192 21.12 14.90 0.29
CA GLY A 192 20.37 15.82 1.16
C GLY A 192 19.47 16.79 0.38
N LEU A 193 18.59 16.26 -0.45
CA LEU A 193 17.67 16.98 -1.31
C LEU A 193 16.42 17.40 -0.52
N VAL A 194 15.96 18.64 -0.74
CA VAL A 194 14.74 19.17 -0.13
C VAL A 194 13.67 19.37 -1.21
N ASP A 195 12.48 18.82 -0.97
CA ASP A 195 11.30 19.04 -1.82
C ASP A 195 10.37 20.09 -1.19
N LEU A 196 10.05 21.14 -1.94
CA LEU A 196 9.12 22.19 -1.54
C LEU A 196 7.83 22.09 -2.35
N ILE A 197 6.79 21.54 -1.72
CA ILE A 197 5.50 21.30 -2.37
C ILE A 197 4.62 22.55 -2.25
N ALA A 198 4.48 23.30 -3.35
CA ALA A 198 3.56 24.43 -3.42
C ALA A 198 2.13 23.95 -3.67
N VAL A 199 1.26 24.05 -2.66
CA VAL A 199 -0.16 23.71 -2.78
C VAL A 199 -0.90 24.88 -3.43
N VAL A 200 -1.20 24.75 -4.72
CA VAL A 200 -1.89 25.80 -5.50
C VAL A 200 -3.41 25.79 -5.27
N SER A 201 -3.99 24.63 -4.97
CA SER A 201 -5.41 24.48 -4.63
C SER A 201 -5.63 23.22 -3.80
N ALA A 202 -6.54 23.30 -2.81
CA ALA A 202 -6.98 22.17 -2.00
C ALA A 202 -8.28 21.52 -2.54
N ALA A 203 -8.83 22.04 -3.64
CA ALA A 203 -10.02 21.48 -4.26
C ALA A 203 -9.75 20.09 -4.85
N HIS A 204 -10.75 19.22 -4.82
CA HIS A 204 -10.62 17.88 -5.39
C HIS A 204 -10.40 17.96 -6.90
N LYS A 205 -9.44 17.18 -7.41
CA LYS A 205 -9.19 17.09 -8.86
C LYS A 205 -10.43 16.51 -9.56
N LYS A 206 -10.77 17.09 -10.72
CA LYS A 206 -11.92 16.68 -11.54
C LYS A 206 -11.71 15.34 -12.25
N THR A 207 -10.47 15.03 -12.63
CA THR A 207 -10.10 13.78 -13.30
C THR A 207 -9.06 13.05 -12.45
N GLY A 208 -9.37 11.83 -12.07
CA GLY A 208 -8.45 10.99 -11.30
C GLY A 208 -7.30 10.48 -12.16
N SER A 209 -6.15 10.13 -11.57
CA SER A 209 -5.01 9.61 -12.33
C SER A 209 -5.39 8.38 -13.15
N THR A 210 -6.16 7.42 -12.59
CA THR A 210 -6.60 6.22 -13.32
C THR A 210 -7.36 6.56 -14.61
N GLU A 211 -8.30 7.51 -14.54
CA GLU A 211 -9.03 7.99 -15.70
C GLU A 211 -8.10 8.69 -16.70
N GLY A 212 -7.17 9.51 -16.19
CA GLY A 212 -6.14 10.17 -16.98
C GLY A 212 -5.21 9.21 -17.73
N HIS A 213 -4.82 8.09 -17.11
CA HIS A 213 -4.01 7.04 -17.73
C HIS A 213 -4.75 6.35 -18.88
N ALA A 214 -6.07 6.14 -18.75
CA ALA A 214 -6.88 5.49 -19.77
C ALA A 214 -7.01 6.34 -21.05
N VAL A 215 -6.96 7.67 -20.92
CA VAL A 215 -7.02 8.61 -22.05
C VAL A 215 -5.65 9.04 -22.56
N ALA A 216 -4.59 8.33 -22.19
CA ALA A 216 -3.25 8.50 -22.74
C ALA A 216 -2.91 7.37 -23.74
N PRO A 217 -3.67 7.22 -24.85
CA PRO A 217 -3.33 6.24 -25.86
C PRO A 217 -2.02 6.63 -26.55
N THR A 218 -1.17 5.64 -26.76
CA THR A 218 -0.09 5.65 -27.76
C THR A 218 -0.62 5.14 -29.08
#